data_AF-A0AAV3ZU06-F1
#
_entry.id   AF-A0AAV3ZU06-F1
#
_cell.length_a   1.000
_cell.length_b   1.000
_cell.length_c   1.000
_cell.angle_alpha   90.00
_cell.angle_beta   90.00
_cell.angle_gamma   90.00
#
_symmetry.space_group_name_H-M   'P 1'
#
loop_
_entity.id
_entity.type
_entity.pdbx_description
1 polymer ?
#
loop_
_entity_poly.entity_id
_entity_poly.type
_entity_poly.pdbx_seq_one_letter_code
_entity_poly.pdbx_strand_id
1 'polypeptide(L)'
;MIIDEIKNKEDSTRVQKASSSLSKVSDQNKNIAIQRSLTWNDIWHMAPLRISFLTRFVYDILPLNANLVRWRKKDDPTCPLCQGRQTADHVLSSCEVALSQGRYTCLGHKNS
;
A
#
# COMPACT_ATOMS: atom_id res chain seq x y z
N MET A 1 -16.69 38.52 25.46
CA MET A 1 -16.87 39.02 24.07
C MET A 1 -15.54 39.12 23.33
N ILE A 2 -14.59 40.00 23.69
CA ILE A 2 -13.30 40.11 22.96
C ILE A 2 -12.43 38.85 23.13
N ILE A 3 -12.39 38.27 24.33
CA ILE A 3 -11.60 37.06 24.64
C ILE A 3 -12.14 35.85 23.88
N ASP A 4 -13.46 35.73 23.75
CA ASP A 4 -14.11 34.63 23.04
C ASP A 4 -13.82 34.69 21.53
N GLU A 5 -13.76 35.89 20.95
CA GLU A 5 -13.38 36.09 19.55
C GLU A 5 -11.91 35.76 19.29
N ILE A 6 -11.01 36.09 20.22
CA ILE A 6 -9.58 35.73 20.13
C ILE A 6 -9.44 34.21 20.18
N LYS A 7 -10.12 33.55 21.12
CA LYS A 7 -10.11 32.09 21.25
C LYS A 7 -10.66 31.39 20.01
N ASN A 8 -11.78 31.90 19.47
CA ASN A 8 -12.38 31.32 18.27
C ASN A 8 -11.49 31.50 17.02
N LYS A 9 -10.77 32.63 16.92
CA LYS A 9 -9.76 32.86 15.86
C LYS A 9 -8.57 31.90 15.98
N GLU A 10 -8.09 31.67 17.20
CA GLU A 10 -6.99 30.72 17.47
C GLU A 10 -7.39 29.27 17.18
N ASP A 11 -8.60 28.85 17.59
CA ASP A 11 -9.13 27.52 17.31
C ASP A 11 -9.32 27.30 15.80
N SER A 12 -9.81 28.32 15.08
CA SER A 12 -9.92 28.31 13.61
C SER A 12 -8.55 28.10 12.94
N THR A 13 -7.50 28.77 13.44
CA THR A 13 -6.15 28.63 12.88
C THR A 13 -5.51 27.28 13.22
N ARG A 14 -5.80 26.71 14.40
CA ARG A 14 -5.32 25.36 14.77
C ARG A 14 -5.95 24.29 13.90
N VAL A 15 -7.26 24.38 13.64
CA VAL A 15 -7.98 23.45 12.77
C VAL A 15 -7.44 23.53 11.33
N GLN A 16 -7.25 24.73 10.77
CA GLN A 16 -6.68 24.91 9.43
C GLN A 16 -5.27 24.32 9.31
N LYS A 17 -4.40 24.51 10.32
CA LYS A 17 -3.07 23.92 10.34
C LYS A 17 -3.13 22.40 10.37
N ALA A 18 -3.96 21.82 11.22
CA ALA A 18 -4.14 20.35 11.31
C ALA A 18 -4.65 19.75 9.99
N SER A 19 -5.67 20.36 9.37
CA SER A 19 -6.19 19.94 8.06
C SER A 19 -5.12 20.04 6.97
N SER A 20 -4.33 21.12 6.93
CA SER A 20 -3.27 21.29 5.94
C SER A 20 -2.14 20.25 6.08
N SER A 21 -1.86 19.79 7.30
CA SER A 21 -0.86 18.74 7.56
C SER A 21 -1.36 17.37 7.13
N LEU A 22 -2.64 17.06 7.34
CA LEU A 22 -3.29 15.82 6.87
C LEU A 22 -3.29 15.72 5.34
N SER A 23 -3.59 16.82 4.64
CA SER A 23 -3.53 16.88 3.16
C SER A 23 -2.11 16.61 2.64
N LYS A 24 -1.09 17.20 3.27
CA LYS A 24 0.32 17.02 2.88
C LYS A 24 0.81 15.57 3.07
N VAL A 25 0.40 14.90 4.14
CA VAL A 25 0.75 13.48 4.37
C VAL A 25 0.10 12.57 3.32
N SER A 26 -1.14 12.87 2.92
CA SER A 26 -1.83 12.16 1.82
C SER A 26 -1.12 12.34 0.46
N ASP A 27 -0.66 13.55 0.15
CA ASP A 27 -0.02 13.86 -1.13
C ASP A 27 1.43 13.34 -1.22
N GLN A 28 2.15 13.25 -0.09
CA GLN A 28 3.48 12.65 -0.05
C GLN A 28 3.47 11.14 -0.32
N ASN A 29 2.41 10.44 0.10
CA ASN A 29 2.31 8.99 -0.10
C ASN A 29 1.97 8.59 -1.55
N LYS A 30 1.42 9.52 -2.35
CA LYS A 30 1.12 9.32 -3.78
C LYS A 30 2.36 9.30 -4.67
N ASN A 31 3.47 9.88 -4.21
CA ASN A 31 4.68 10.11 -5.03
C ASN A 31 5.73 8.99 -4.95
N ILE A 32 5.55 7.97 -4.12
CA ILE A 32 6.55 6.89 -3.92
C ILE A 32 6.30 5.70 -4.87
N ALA A 33 5.08 5.53 -5.35
CA ALA A 33 4.80 4.55 -6.40
C ALA A 33 5.25 5.13 -7.74
N ILE A 34 6.45 4.76 -8.19
CA ILE A 34 6.93 5.03 -9.55
C ILE A 34 5.83 4.54 -10.50
N GLN A 35 5.07 5.47 -11.10
CA GLN A 35 4.06 5.14 -12.10
C GLN A 35 4.80 4.62 -13.33
N ARG A 36 5.07 3.31 -13.37
CA ARG A 36 5.59 2.67 -14.57
C ARG A 36 4.42 2.41 -15.51
N SER A 37 4.34 3.17 -16.58
CA SER A 37 3.49 2.85 -17.73
C SER A 37 4.06 1.61 -18.42
N LEU A 38 3.28 0.54 -18.52
CA LEU A 38 3.64 -0.65 -19.31
C LEU A 38 3.24 -0.42 -20.76
N THR A 39 4.20 -0.51 -21.69
CA THR A 39 3.90 -0.50 -23.12
C THR A 39 3.52 -1.90 -23.60
N TRP A 40 2.86 -1.98 -24.75
CA TRP A 40 2.55 -3.28 -25.39
C TRP A 40 3.82 -4.08 -25.67
N ASN A 41 4.90 -3.40 -26.08
CA ASN A 41 6.20 -4.01 -26.31
C ASN A 41 6.78 -4.63 -25.03
N ASP A 42 6.65 -3.95 -23.88
CA ASP A 42 7.10 -4.48 -22.59
C ASP A 42 6.37 -5.77 -22.23
N ILE A 43 5.06 -5.85 -22.52
CA ILE A 43 4.24 -7.03 -22.25
C ILE A 43 4.72 -8.21 -23.11
N TRP A 44 4.99 -8.00 -24.41
CA TRP A 44 5.48 -9.07 -25.29
C TRP A 44 6.83 -9.63 -24.87
N HIS A 45 7.70 -8.78 -24.32
CA HIS A 45 9.03 -9.19 -23.88
C HIS A 45 9.08 -9.64 -22.41
N MET A 46 7.96 -9.58 -21.67
CA MET A 46 7.93 -10.05 -20.30
C MET A 46 7.94 -11.57 -20.21
N ALA A 47 8.64 -12.09 -19.19
CA ALA A 47 8.57 -13.49 -18.85
C ALA A 47 7.10 -13.92 -18.60
N PRO A 48 6.63 -15.05 -19.15
CA PRO A 48 5.23 -15.48 -19.05
C PRO A 48 4.72 -15.56 -17.60
N LEU A 49 5.57 -15.96 -16.66
CA LEU A 49 5.25 -16.03 -15.23
C LEU A 49 4.96 -14.65 -14.63
N ARG A 50 5.63 -13.60 -15.11
CA ARG A 50 5.45 -12.23 -14.63
C ARG A 50 4.10 -11.66 -15.09
N ILE A 51 3.72 -11.94 -16.34
CA ILE A 51 2.42 -11.55 -16.89
C ILE A 51 1.30 -12.28 -16.15
N SER A 52 1.44 -13.60 -15.98
CA SER A 52 0.46 -14.41 -15.23
C SER A 52 0.28 -13.91 -13.80
N PHE A 53 1.38 -13.61 -13.10
CA PHE A 53 1.35 -13.01 -11.78
C PHE A 53 0.61 -11.66 -11.78
N LEU A 54 0.97 -10.75 -12.68
CA LEU A 54 0.37 -9.41 -12.74
C LEU A 54 -1.13 -9.47 -13.03
N THR A 55 -1.53 -10.26 -14.02
CA THR A 55 -2.95 -10.45 -14.36
C THR A 55 -3.71 -11.01 -13.16
N ARG A 56 -3.17 -12.04 -12.51
CA ARG A 56 -3.81 -12.61 -11.31
C ARG A 56 -3.89 -11.61 -10.16
N PHE A 57 -2.91 -10.72 -10.03
CA PHE A 57 -2.88 -9.71 -8.99
C PHE A 57 -3.93 -8.62 -9.20
N VAL A 58 -4.06 -8.12 -10.43
CA VAL A 58 -5.08 -7.12 -10.78
C VAL A 58 -6.49 -7.65 -10.54
N TYR A 59 -6.74 -8.93 -10.81
CA TYR A 59 -8.04 -9.56 -10.60
C TYR A 59 -8.22 -10.18 -9.20
N ASP A 60 -7.27 -10.00 -8.28
CA ASP A 60 -7.28 -10.60 -6.93
C ASP A 60 -7.60 -12.10 -6.93
N ILE A 61 -6.95 -12.84 -7.83
CA ILE A 61 -7.06 -14.30 -7.97
C ILE A 61 -5.73 -15.00 -7.66
N LEU A 62 -4.80 -14.34 -6.94
CA LEU A 62 -3.62 -15.03 -6.42
C LEU A 62 -4.05 -16.07 -5.37
N PRO A 63 -3.33 -17.20 -5.27
CA PRO A 63 -3.55 -18.22 -4.26
C PRO A 63 -3.04 -17.77 -2.87
N LEU A 64 -3.56 -16.65 -2.37
CA LEU A 64 -3.30 -16.12 -1.03
C LEU A 64 -4.30 -16.70 -0.03
N ASN A 65 -3.96 -16.75 1.26
CA ASN A 65 -4.87 -17.37 2.24
C ASN A 65 -6.26 -16.71 2.26
N ALA A 66 -6.37 -15.38 2.07
CA ALA A 66 -7.68 -14.73 1.95
C ALA A 66 -8.52 -15.25 0.77
N ASN A 67 -7.89 -15.48 -0.39
CA ASN A 67 -8.57 -16.01 -1.58
C ASN A 67 -8.81 -17.52 -1.48
N LEU A 68 -7.92 -18.27 -0.83
CA LEU A 68 -8.10 -19.69 -0.55
C LEU A 68 -9.31 -19.92 0.36
N VAL A 69 -9.50 -19.08 1.38
CA VAL A 69 -10.71 -19.11 2.22
C VAL A 69 -11.95 -18.76 1.39
N ARG A 70 -11.87 -17.74 0.54
CA ARG A 70 -12.98 -17.39 -0.39
C ARG A 70 -13.34 -18.56 -1.31
N TRP A 71 -12.37 -19.35 -1.73
CA TRP A 71 -12.57 -20.55 -2.55
C TRP A 71 -12.86 -21.82 -1.73
N ARG A 72 -13.02 -21.71 -0.40
CA ARG A 72 -13.25 -22.84 0.51
C ARG A 72 -12.17 -23.93 0.42
N LYS A 73 -10.93 -23.53 0.11
CA LYS A 73 -9.75 -24.42 0.07
C LYS A 73 -8.90 -24.36 1.36
N LYS A 74 -9.19 -23.40 2.23
CA LYS A 74 -8.54 -23.20 3.52
C LYS A 74 -9.55 -22.59 4.48
N ASP A 75 -9.38 -22.83 5.77
CA ASP A 75 -10.28 -22.30 6.80
C ASP A 75 -9.83 -20.91 7.29
N ASP A 76 -8.52 -20.70 7.43
CA ASP A 76 -7.96 -19.48 8.00
C ASP A 76 -7.26 -18.57 6.98
N PRO A 77 -7.60 -17.26 6.94
CA PRO A 77 -6.99 -16.29 6.02
C PRO A 77 -5.71 -15.66 6.60
N THR A 78 -5.11 -16.23 7.64
CA THR A 78 -4.03 -15.62 8.41
C THR A 78 -2.69 -15.67 7.68
N CYS A 79 -1.87 -14.64 7.86
CA CYS A 79 -0.52 -14.55 7.32
C CYS A 79 0.42 -15.36 8.20
N PRO A 80 1.29 -16.22 7.62
CA PRO A 80 2.21 -17.03 8.42
C PRO A 80 3.30 -16.22 9.13
N LEU A 81 3.53 -14.96 8.72
CA LEU A 81 4.58 -14.11 9.30
C LEU A 81 4.07 -13.25 10.45
N CYS A 82 2.98 -12.50 10.23
CA CYS A 82 2.46 -11.52 11.18
C CYS A 82 1.10 -11.90 11.81
N GLN A 83 0.53 -13.05 11.42
CA GLN A 83 -0.78 -13.54 11.86
C GLN A 83 -1.98 -12.67 11.45
N GLY A 84 -1.77 -11.50 10.82
CA GLY A 84 -2.82 -10.66 10.24
C GLY A 84 -3.50 -11.29 9.01
N ARG A 85 -4.51 -10.63 8.44
CA ARG A 85 -5.22 -11.14 7.26
C ARG A 85 -4.34 -11.06 6.00
N GLN A 86 -4.10 -12.19 5.33
CA GLN A 86 -3.23 -12.27 4.15
C GLN A 86 -3.97 -11.90 2.85
N THR A 87 -4.10 -10.61 2.59
CA THR A 87 -4.55 -10.05 1.30
C THR A 87 -3.40 -9.82 0.33
N ALA A 88 -3.70 -9.46 -0.92
CA ALA A 88 -2.69 -9.16 -1.93
C ALA A 88 -1.86 -7.91 -1.55
N ASP A 89 -2.52 -6.87 -1.05
CA ASP A 89 -1.85 -5.69 -0.52
C ASP A 89 -0.95 -6.05 0.68
N HIS A 90 -1.47 -6.87 1.61
CA HIS A 90 -0.70 -7.35 2.75
C HIS A 90 0.63 -8.00 2.35
N VAL A 91 0.60 -8.92 1.39
CA VAL A 91 1.81 -9.66 1.00
C VAL A 91 2.79 -8.80 0.21
N LEU A 92 2.32 -7.83 -0.57
CA LEU A 92 3.19 -7.05 -1.45
C LEU A 92 3.69 -5.72 -0.86
N SER A 93 2.98 -5.13 0.10
CA SER A 93 3.26 -3.77 0.57
C SER A 93 3.21 -3.59 2.08
N SER A 94 2.31 -4.29 2.78
CA SER A 94 1.90 -3.89 4.14
C SER A 94 2.14 -4.94 5.24
N CYS A 95 2.87 -6.03 4.97
CA CYS A 95 3.23 -6.99 6.01
C CYS A 95 4.33 -6.42 6.92
N GLU A 96 3.99 -6.12 8.18
CA GLU A 96 4.89 -5.54 9.19
C GLU A 96 6.18 -6.34 9.38
N VAL A 97 6.08 -7.67 9.42
CA VAL A 97 7.24 -8.57 9.58
C VAL A 97 8.10 -8.60 8.31
N ALA A 98 7.49 -8.52 7.13
CA ALA A 98 8.24 -8.46 5.88
C ALA A 98 8.94 -7.10 5.68
N LEU A 99 8.30 -6.02 6.14
CA LEU A 99 8.85 -4.67 6.20
C LEU A 99 10.06 -4.61 7.13
N SER A 100 9.93 -5.11 8.37
CA SER A 100 11.02 -5.09 9.35
C SER A 100 12.21 -5.96 8.95
N GLN A 101 11.95 -7.06 8.22
CA GLN A 101 12.99 -7.93 7.66
C GLN A 101 13.61 -7.40 6.37
N GLY A 102 13.17 -6.25 5.84
CA GLY A 102 13.71 -5.67 4.60
C GLY A 102 13.44 -6.52 3.35
N ARG A 103 12.37 -7.33 3.34
CA ARG A 103 12.04 -8.19 2.19
C ARG A 103 11.56 -7.41 0.96
N TYR A 104 11.10 -6.18 1.17
CA TYR A 104 10.70 -5.28 0.09
C TYR A 104 11.89 -4.41 -0.31
N THR A 105 12.54 -4.75 -1.43
CA THR A 105 13.62 -3.94 -1.98
C THR A 105 13.04 -3.00 -3.04
N CYS A 106 13.03 -1.70 -2.75
CA CYS A 106 12.84 -0.69 -3.79
C CYS A 106 14.13 -0.60 -4.62
N LEU A 107 14.03 -0.85 -5.93
CA LEU A 107 15.15 -0.85 -6.90
C LEU A 107 15.91 0.51 -7.04
N GLY A 108 15.67 1.49 -6.17
CA GLY A 108 16.30 2.81 -6.18
C GLY A 108 17.42 3.01 -5.15
N HIS A 109 17.60 2.11 -4.18
CA HIS A 109 18.71 2.19 -3.22
C HIS A 109 19.83 1.24 -3.66
N LYS A 110 20.55 1.59 -4.72
CA LYS A 110 21.88 1.01 -4.94
C LYS A 110 22.78 1.61 -3.87
N ASN A 111 23.20 0.78 -2.92
CA ASN A 111 24.22 1.14 -1.95
C ASN A 111 25.49 1.60 -2.69
N SER A 112 26.07 2.65 -2.14
CA SER A 112 27.33 3.29 -2.53
C SER A 112 28.49 2.32 -2.69
#